data_AF-A0A534V3D4-F1
#
_entry.id   AF-A0A534V3D4-F1
#
_cell.length_a   1.000
_cell.length_b   1.000
_cell.length_c   1.000
_cell.angle_alpha   90.00
_cell.angle_beta   90.00
_cell.angle_gamma   90.00
#
_symmetry.space_group_name_H-M   'P 1'
#
loop_
_entity.id
_entity.type
_entity.pdbx_description
1 polymer ?
#
loop_
_entity_poly.entity_id
_entity_poly.type
_entity_poly.pdbx_seq_one_letter_code
_entity_poly.pdbx_strand_id
1 'polypeptide(L)' 'MLDRESEKHTDAREVYLSRFPDAAPLFEFSDFNIFVIEPVSARVIAGFGQAVTITGEDFVTALSGVNVR' A
#
# COMPACT_ATOMS: atom_id res chain seq x y z
N MET A 1 -3.00 -1.12 11.56
CA MET A 1 -4.17 -1.98 11.29
C MET A 1 -5.35 -1.08 11.03
N LEU A 2 -6.14 -1.37 10.00
CA LEU A 2 -7.39 -0.63 9.77
C LEU A 2 -8.49 -1.18 10.65
N ASP A 3 -9.29 -0.28 11.22
CA ASP A 3 -10.50 -0.66 11.93
C ASP A 3 -11.53 -1.25 10.95
N ARG A 4 -12.13 -2.39 11.28
CA ARG A 4 -12.95 -3.18 10.35
C ARG A 4 -14.20 -2.45 9.88
N GLU A 5 -14.75 -1.60 10.76
CA GLU A 5 -15.96 -0.82 10.50
C GLU A 5 -15.65 0.55 9.85
N SER A 6 -14.37 0.85 9.61
CA SER A 6 -13.97 2.11 8.97
C SER A 6 -14.14 2.07 7.45
N GLU A 7 -14.46 3.21 6.85
CA GLU A 7 -14.50 3.39 5.39
C GLU A 7 -13.17 2.99 4.73
N LYS A 8 -12.05 3.36 5.36
CA LYS A 8 -10.70 2.98 4.90
C LYS A 8 -10.50 1.48 4.76
N HIS A 9 -11.07 0.68 5.67
CA HIS A 9 -11.00 -0.77 5.59
C HIS A 9 -11.81 -1.31 4.41
N THR A 10 -13.02 -0.76 4.19
CA THR A 10 -13.87 -1.11 3.04
C THR A 10 -13.15 -0.83 1.72
N ASP A 11 -12.60 0.38 1.56
CA ASP A 11 -11.86 0.78 0.35
C ASP A 11 -10.64 -0.11 0.12
N ALA A 12 -9.85 -0.36 1.17
CA ALA A 12 -8.66 -1.20 1.08
C ALA A 12 -9.01 -2.66 0.74
N ARG A 13 -10.12 -3.19 1.28
CA ARG A 13 -10.61 -4.54 0.94
C ARG A 13 -10.99 -4.64 -0.53
N GLU A 14 -11.70 -3.65 -1.06
CA GLU A 14 -12.08 -3.64 -2.48
C GLU A 14 -10.85 -3.64 -3.39
N VAL A 15 -9.90 -2.73 -3.15
CA VAL A 15 -8.65 -2.68 -3.92
C VAL A 15 -7.87 -3.99 -3.80
N TYR A 16 -7.75 -4.54 -2.58
CA TYR A 16 -7.01 -5.78 -2.35
C TYR A 16 -7.63 -6.96 -3.09
N LEU A 17 -8.95 -7.14 -3.02
CA LEU A 17 -9.65 -8.24 -3.68
C LEU A 17 -9.72 -8.07 -5.21
N SER A 18 -9.71 -6.84 -5.72
CA SER A 18 -9.56 -6.60 -7.16
C SER A 18 -8.23 -7.16 -7.69
N ARG A 19 -7.18 -7.12 -6.87
CA ARG A 19 -5.84 -7.61 -7.20
C ARG A 19 -5.66 -9.10 -6.89
N PHE A 20 -6.26 -9.59 -5.81
CA PHE A 20 -6.13 -10.95 -5.29
C PHE A 20 -7.51 -11.54 -4.98
N PRO A 21 -8.30 -11.91 -6.00
CA PRO A 21 -9.68 -12.36 -5.81
C PRO A 21 -9.78 -13.62 -4.93
N ASP A 22 -8.81 -14.53 -5.03
CA ASP A 22 -8.78 -15.78 -4.26
C ASP A 22 -8.61 -15.58 -2.74
N ALA A 23 -8.24 -14.36 -2.31
CA ALA A 23 -8.12 -14.03 -0.90
C ALA A 23 -9.48 -13.72 -0.22
N ALA A 24 -10.59 -13.67 -0.98
CA ALA A 24 -11.91 -13.35 -0.44
C ALA A 24 -12.31 -14.18 0.79
N PRO A 25 -12.08 -15.51 0.85
CA PRO A 25 -12.44 -16.31 2.04
C PRO A 25 -11.66 -15.92 3.31
N LEU A 26 -10.45 -15.34 3.17
CA LEU A 26 -9.66 -14.91 4.33
C LEU A 26 -10.35 -13.78 5.09
N PHE A 27 -11.11 -12.93 4.40
CA PHE A 27 -11.86 -11.83 5.00
C PHE A 27 -13.07 -12.28 5.83
N GLU A 28 -13.44 -13.56 5.80
CA GLU A 28 -14.46 -14.13 6.67
C GLU A 28 -13.91 -14.51 8.04
N PHE A 29 -12.58 -14.59 8.19
CA PHE A 29 -11.95 -14.84 9.48
C PHE A 29 -11.91 -13.56 10.32
N SER A 30 -12.27 -13.68 11.59
CA SER A 30 -12.34 -12.53 12.52
C SER A 30 -10.95 -12.02 12.91
N ASP A 31 -9.93 -12.87 12.82
CA ASP A 31 -8.52 -12.59 13.12
C ASP A 31 -7.70 -12.16 11.89
N PHE A 32 -8.29 -12.19 10.69
CA PHE A 32 -7.68 -11.62 9.49
C PHE A 32 -7.86 -10.10 9.46
N ASN A 33 -6.76 -9.39 9.18
CA ASN A 33 -6.70 -7.94 9.28
C ASN A 33 -5.95 -7.31 8.10
N ILE A 34 -6.42 -6.15 7.63
CA ILE A 34 -5.68 -5.31 6.69
C ILE A 34 -4.75 -4.35 7.44
N PHE A 35 -3.52 -4.24 6.93
CA PHE A 35 -2.53 -3.29 7.41
C PHE A 35 -2.17 -2.31 6.29
N VAL A 36 -2.11 -1.04 6.66
CA VAL A 36 -1.47 0.00 5.84
C VAL A 36 -0.02 0.08 6.26
N ILE A 37 0.88 0.03 5.29
CA ILE A 37 2.30 0.28 5.49
C ILE A 37 2.53 1.77 5.24
N GLU A 38 3.00 2.48 6.26
CA GLU A 38 3.39 3.88 6.17
C GLU A 38 4.89 3.96 5.86
N PRO A 39 5.29 4.34 4.62
CA PRO A 39 6.69 4.37 4.24
C PRO A 39 7.44 5.45 5.03
N VAL A 40 8.58 5.10 5.62
CA VAL A 40 9.48 6.07 6.27
C VAL A 40 10.57 6.52 5.30
N SER A 41 11.07 5.58 4.49
CA SER A 41 12.03 5.83 3.41
C SER A 41 11.96 4.69 2.41
N ALA A 42 12.50 4.91 1.21
CA ALA A 42 12.67 3.86 0.21
C ALA A 42 14.08 3.93 -0.40
N ARG A 43 14.66 2.76 -0.68
CA ARG A 43 15.87 2.62 -1.49
C ARG A 43 15.47 2.11 -2.87
N VAL A 44 15.53 2.98 -3.86
CA VAL A 44 15.18 2.65 -5.24
C VAL A 44 16.44 2.22 -5.98
N ILE A 45 16.42 1.01 -6.54
CA ILE A 45 17.50 0.47 -7.38
C ILE A 45 16.95 0.33 -8.80
N ALA A 46 17.37 1.20 -9.71
CA ALA A 46 16.86 1.26 -11.09
C ALA A 46 17.76 0.53 -12.10
N GLY A 47 18.89 -0.03 -11.65
CA GLY A 47 19.86 -0.71 -12.50
C GLY A 47 21.29 -0.43 -12.07
N PHE A 48 22.24 -0.78 -12.93
CA PHE A 48 23.66 -0.64 -12.63
C PHE A 48 24.04 0.82 -12.36
N GLY A 49 24.60 1.10 -11.18
CA GLY A 49 25.02 2.44 -10.78
C GLY A 49 23.87 3.42 -10.49
N GLN A 50 22.62 2.96 -10.49
CA GLN A 50 21.44 3.80 -10.28
C GLN A 50 20.72 3.41 -8.99
N ALA A 51 21.11 4.06 -7.90
CA ALA A 51 20.52 3.86 -6.59
C ALA A 51 20.27 5.20 -5.90
N VAL A 52 19.04 5.42 -5.43
CA VAL A 52 18.67 6.63 -4.68
C VAL A 52 17.91 6.24 -3.42
N THR A 53 18.19 6.95 -2.32
CA THR A 53 17.36 6.89 -1.12
C THR A 53 16.43 8.09 -1.15
N ILE A 54 15.14 7.86 -0.99
CA ILE A 54 14.10 8.90 -0.94
C ILE A 54 13.34 8.82 0.37
N THR A 55 12.70 9.93 0.76
CA THR A 55 11.84 9.97 1.95
C THR A 55 10.55 9.18 1.71
N GLY A 56 9.85 8.84 2.79
CA GLY A 56 8.51 8.25 2.70
C GLY A 56 7.52 9.17 1.99
N GLU A 57 7.59 10.47 2.23
CA GLU A 57 6.74 11.49 1.60
C GLU A 57 6.96 11.57 0.09
N ASP A 58 8.22 11.60 -0.35
CA ASP A 58 8.58 11.57 -1.77
C ASP A 58 8.08 10.29 -2.44
N PHE A 59 8.22 9.16 -1.75
CA PHE A 59 7.76 7.87 -2.26
C PHE A 59 6.23 7.82 -2.43
N VAL A 60 5.47 8.28 -1.44
CA VAL A 60 3.99 8.36 -1.52
C VAL A 60 3.57 9.31 -2.64
N THR A 61 4.23 10.46 -2.76
CA THR A 61 3.98 11.43 -3.83
C THR A 61 4.18 10.80 -5.21
N ALA A 62 5.31 10.10 -5.41
CA ALA A 62 5.62 9.44 -6.66
C ALA A 62 4.60 8.34 -7.05
N LEU A 63 4.07 7.59 -6.08
CA LEU A 63 3.07 6.54 -6.32
C LEU A 63 1.67 7.07 -6.61
N SER A 64 1.32 8.25 -6.08
CA SER A 64 -0.01 8.86 -6.27
C SER A 64 -0.28 9.35 -7.69
N GLY A 65 0.72 9.34 -8.58
CA GLY A 65 0.61 9.85 -9.95
C GLY A 65 0.45 11.38 -10.04
N VAL A 66 0.55 12.09 -8.91
CA VAL A 66 0.58 13.55 -8.88
C VAL A 66 1.95 14.00 -9.39
N ASN A 67 1.98 14.45 -10.63
CA ASN A 67 3.21 14.91 -11.28
C ASN A 67 3.62 16.25 -10.66
N VAL A 68 4.60 16.23 -9.73
CA VAL A 68 5.23 17.46 -9.22
C VAL A 68 6.11 18.01 -10.34
N ARG A 69 5.73 19.17 -10.86
CA ARG A 69 6.52 19.93 -11.85
C ARG A 69 7.67 20.66 -11.18
#